data_AF-A0A935IRH3-F1
#
_entry.id   AF-A0A935IRH3-F1
#
_cell.length_a   1.000
_cell.length_b   1.000
_cell.length_c   1.000
_cell.angle_alpha   90.00
_cell.angle_beta   90.00
_cell.angle_gamma   90.00
#
_symmetry.space_group_name_H-M   'P 1'
#
loop_
_entity.id
_entity.type
_entity.pdbx_description
1 polymer ?
#
loop_
_entity_poly.entity_id
_entity_poly.type
_entity_poly.pdbx_seq_one_letter_code
_entity_poly.pdbx_strand_id
1 'polypeptide(L)' 'MNKTLQVGDKVTFDNDQIEIFKAETSSDEKAVRQYQQLVLGGIDQVGVVKELGGNLTTVSYPDGWDLPVPTKYLIVLPSE' A
#
# COMPACT_ATOMS: atom_id res chain seq x y z
N MET A 1 14.96 13.29 2.41
CA MET A 1 15.62 12.32 1.50
C MET A 1 14.51 11.61 0.74
N ASN A 2 14.37 11.84 -0.57
CA ASN A 2 13.42 11.07 -1.38
C ASN A 2 14.04 9.69 -1.63
N LYS A 3 13.80 8.74 -0.71
CA LYS A 3 14.16 7.34 -0.94
C LYS A 3 13.28 6.83 -2.08
N THR A 4 13.90 6.46 -3.18
CA THR A 4 13.23 5.70 -4.24
C THR A 4 12.93 4.30 -3.70
N LEU A 5 11.67 3.89 -3.82
CA LEU A 5 11.18 2.60 -3.36
C LEU A 5 11.85 1.44 -4.13
N GLN A 6 12.27 0.39 -3.42
CA GLN A 6 12.95 -0.77 -4.01
C GLN A 6 12.33 -2.09 -3.51
N VAL A 7 12.52 -3.16 -4.29
CA VAL A 7 12.14 -4.51 -3.85
C VAL A 7 12.93 -4.88 -2.59
N GLY A 8 12.25 -5.42 -1.59
CA GLY A 8 12.79 -5.74 -0.28
C GLY A 8 12.67 -4.62 0.76
N ASP A 9 12.29 -3.40 0.37
CA ASP A 9 12.04 -2.32 1.33
C ASP A 9 10.88 -2.67 2.26
N LYS A 10 11.05 -2.37 3.56
CA LYS A 10 9.94 -2.37 4.51
C LYS A 10 9.13 -1.10 4.30
N VAL A 11 7.82 -1.24 4.17
CA VAL A 11 6.90 -0.14 3.92
C VAL A 11 5.70 -0.21 4.85
N THR A 12 5.10 0.95 5.11
CA THR A 12 3.79 1.07 5.76
C THR A 12 2.92 2.01 4.93
N PHE A 13 1.60 1.98 5.18
CA PHE A 13 0.69 2.91 4.54
C PHE A 13 0.84 4.31 5.15
N ASP A 14 0.77 5.34 4.32
CA ASP A 14 0.74 6.73 4.76
C ASP A 14 -0.63 7.05 5.37
N ASN A 15 -0.74 6.90 6.69
CA ASN A 15 -2.01 7.10 7.41
C ASN A 15 -2.56 8.53 7.28
N ASP A 16 -1.72 9.53 6.97
CA ASP A 16 -2.19 10.90 6.71
C ASP A 16 -2.99 11.01 5.39
N GLN A 17 -2.85 10.02 4.50
CA GLN A 17 -3.51 9.99 3.20
C GLN A 17 -4.72 9.04 3.12
N ILE A 18 -5.15 8.43 4.23
CA ILE A 18 -6.30 7.50 4.27
C ILE A 18 -7.56 8.11 3.65
N GLU A 19 -7.89 9.36 4.01
CA GLU A 19 -9.13 10.00 3.54
C GLU A 19 -9.06 10.32 2.03
N ILE A 20 -7.86 10.62 1.53
CA ILE A 20 -7.62 10.83 0.09
C ILE A 20 -7.76 9.49 -0.65
N PHE A 21 -7.15 8.42 -0.14
CA PHE A 21 -7.29 7.07 -0.71
C PHE A 21 -8.74 6.64 -0.76
N LYS A 22 -9.51 6.85 0.32
CA LYS A 22 -10.95 6.53 0.35
C LYS A 22 -11.73 7.31 -0.70
N ALA A 23 -11.45 8.60 -0.87
CA ALA A 23 -12.10 9.43 -1.87
C ALA A 23 -11.79 8.97 -3.31
N GLU A 24 -10.52 8.67 -3.60
CA GLU A 24 -10.09 8.18 -4.93
C GLU A 24 -10.62 6.78 -5.26
N THR A 25 -10.85 5.96 -4.25
CA THR A 25 -11.39 4.60 -4.38
C THR A 25 -12.88 4.51 -4.01
N SER A 26 -13.58 5.64 -3.95
CA SER A 26 -15.03 5.68 -3.74
C SER A 26 -15.74 5.43 -5.07
N SER A 27 -16.24 4.21 -5.26
CA SER A 27 -16.98 3.81 -6.46
C SER A 27 -18.17 2.93 -6.09
N ASP A 28 -19.19 2.88 -6.95
CA ASP A 28 -20.29 1.91 -6.86
C ASP A 28 -19.90 0.51 -7.33
N GLU A 29 -18.76 0.38 -8.00
CA GLU A 29 -18.25 -0.90 -8.44
C GLU A 29 -17.80 -1.75 -7.25
N LYS A 30 -18.39 -2.95 -7.12
CA LYS A 30 -18.10 -3.88 -6.02
C LYS A 30 -16.61 -4.21 -5.91
N ALA A 31 -15.92 -4.39 -7.04
CA ALA A 31 -14.50 -4.71 -7.07
C ALA A 31 -13.65 -3.59 -6.44
N VAL A 32 -13.94 -2.33 -6.77
CA VAL A 32 -13.25 -1.17 -6.21
C VAL A 32 -13.51 -1.05 -4.71
N ARG A 33 -14.75 -1.28 -4.25
CA ARG A 33 -15.08 -1.29 -2.81
C ARG A 33 -14.34 -2.40 -2.06
N GLN A 34 -14.31 -3.61 -2.61
CA GLN A 34 -13.60 -4.73 -2.00
C GLN A 34 -12.09 -4.45 -1.92
N TYR A 35 -11.52 -3.90 -2.99
CA TYR A 35 -10.13 -3.47 -3.00
C TYR A 35 -9.83 -2.43 -1.92
N GLN A 36 -10.67 -1.38 -1.83
CA GLN A 36 -10.55 -0.36 -0.80
C GLN A 36 -10.56 -0.97 0.61
N GLN A 37 -11.49 -1.88 0.89
CA GLN A 37 -11.58 -2.54 2.20
C GLN A 37 -10.35 -3.42 2.51
N LEU A 38 -9.81 -4.12 1.50
CA LEU A 38 -8.60 -4.93 1.66
C LEU A 38 -7.39 -4.07 2.01
N VAL A 39 -7.17 -2.98 1.27
CA VAL A 39 -6.05 -2.06 1.55
C VAL A 39 -6.22 -1.43 2.94
N LEU A 40 -7.43 -0.94 3.26
CA LEU A 40 -7.74 -0.35 4.58
C LEU A 40 -7.57 -1.34 5.74
N GLY A 41 -7.76 -2.65 5.52
CA GLY A 41 -7.50 -3.68 6.53
C GLY A 41 -6.02 -3.91 6.82
N GLY A 42 -5.13 -3.49 5.92
CA GLY A 42 -3.67 -3.68 6.01
C GLY A 42 -2.87 -2.42 6.35
N ILE A 43 -3.50 -1.26 6.54
CA ILE A 43 -2.78 0.03 6.69
C ILE A 43 -1.90 0.12 7.93
N ASP A 44 -2.29 -0.53 9.03
CA ASP A 44 -1.52 -0.56 10.28
C ASP A 44 -0.42 -1.65 10.28
N GLN A 45 -0.32 -2.43 9.20
CA GLN A 45 0.68 -3.47 9.06
C GLN A 45 1.93 -2.94 8.34
N VAL A 46 3.10 -3.47 8.74
CA VAL A 46 4.34 -3.29 7.99
C VAL A 46 4.43 -4.41 6.96
N GLY A 47 4.54 -4.04 5.70
CA GLY A 47 4.76 -4.95 4.60
C GLY A 47 6.15 -4.84 4.00
N VAL A 48 6.46 -5.73 3.06
CA VAL A 48 7.70 -5.73 2.29
C VAL A 48 7.38 -5.58 0.81
N VAL A 49 8.10 -4.70 0.13
CA VAL A 49 7.96 -4.53 -1.32
C VAL A 49 8.39 -5.80 -2.02
N LYS A 50 7.47 -6.44 -2.75
CA LYS A 50 7.73 -7.64 -3.53
C LYS A 50 7.95 -7.33 -5.01
N GLU A 51 7.17 -6.41 -5.57
CA GLU A 51 7.24 -6.04 -6.99
C GLU A 51 6.87 -4.58 -7.22
N LEU A 52 7.53 -3.93 -8.19
CA LEU A 52 7.26 -2.57 -8.63
C LEU A 52 6.49 -2.58 -9.96
N GLY A 53 5.28 -2.04 -9.98
CA GLY A 53 4.39 -1.99 -11.14
C GLY A 53 4.09 -0.57 -11.64
N GLY A 54 5.03 0.37 -11.46
CA GLY A 54 4.84 1.78 -11.81
C GLY A 54 4.01 2.54 -10.78
N ASN A 55 2.69 2.58 -10.96
CA ASN A 55 1.77 3.28 -10.04
C ASN A 55 1.28 2.41 -8.88
N LEU A 56 1.34 1.09 -9.06
CA LEU A 56 1.03 0.11 -8.03
C LEU A 56 2.31 -0.61 -7.63
N THR A 57 2.45 -0.87 -6.34
CA THR A 57 3.51 -1.68 -5.76
C THR A 57 2.86 -2.87 -5.10
N THR A 58 3.34 -4.07 -5.40
CA THR A 58 2.91 -5.28 -4.71
C THR A 58 3.64 -5.35 -3.37
N VAL A 59 2.88 -5.33 -2.29
CA VAL A 59 3.38 -5.41 -0.91
C VAL A 59 2.97 -6.76 -0.32
N SER A 60 3.95 -7.50 0.19
CA SER A 60 3.73 -8.73 0.94
C SER A 60 3.60 -8.43 2.42
N TYR A 61 2.53 -8.91 3.04
CA TYR A 61 2.25 -8.73 4.46
C TYR A 61 2.53 -10.01 5.28
N PRO A 62 2.76 -9.91 6.60
CA PRO A 62 3.07 -11.06 7.46
C PRO A 62 1.97 -12.12 7.54
N ASP A 63 0.73 -11.75 7.24
CA ASP A 63 -0.43 -12.64 7.16
C ASP A 63 -0.46 -13.51 5.88
N GLY A 64 0.55 -13.35 5.00
CA GLY A 64 0.73 -14.13 3.78
C GLY A 64 0.02 -13.55 2.56
N TRP A 65 -0.63 -12.39 2.69
CA TRP A 65 -1.27 -11.72 1.56
C TRP A 65 -0.28 -10.85 0.77
N ASP A 66 -0.41 -10.91 -0.54
CA ASP A 66 0.22 -9.96 -1.47
C ASP A 66 -0.86 -9.01 -1.98
N LEU A 67 -0.73 -7.72 -1.67
CA LEU A 67 -1.69 -6.71 -2.09
C LEU A 67 -1.02 -5.66 -2.99
N PRO A 68 -1.60 -5.34 -4.15
CA PRO A 68 -1.17 -4.19 -4.94
C PRO A 68 -1.66 -2.90 -4.26
N VAL A 69 -0.74 -2.06 -3.81
CA VAL A 69 -1.03 -0.79 -3.15
C VAL A 69 -0.51 0.37 -4.01
N PRO A 70 -1.22 1.49 -4.14
CA PRO A 70 -0.72 2.60 -4.93
C PRO A 70 0.55 3.16 -4.29
N THR A 71 1.62 3.25 -5.06
CA THR A 71 2.98 3.54 -4.57
C THR A 71 3.05 4.88 -3.82
N LYS A 72 2.21 5.85 -4.20
CA LYS A 72 2.13 7.18 -3.55
C LYS A 72 1.63 7.16 -2.10
N TYR A 73 1.02 6.06 -1.66
CA TYR A 73 0.55 5.88 -0.30
C TYR A 73 1.49 5.01 0.55
N LEU A 74 2.68 4.68 0.04
CA LEU A 74 3.66 3.88 0.77
C LEU A 74 4.79 4.75 1.32
N ILE A 75 5.10 4.55 2.59
CA ILE A 75 6.25 5.16 3.25
C ILE A 75 7.31 4.08 3.46
N VAL A 76 8.52 4.30 2.95
CA VAL A 76 9.68 3.43 3.21
C VAL A 76 10.16 3.65 4.65
N LEU A 77 10.18 2.59 5.42
CA LEU A 77 10.72 2.61 6.78
C LEU A 77 12.25 2.62 6.74
N PRO A 78 12.92 3.27 7.71
CA PRO A 78 14.37 3.17 7.83
C PRO A 78 14.77 1.70 8.07
N SER A 79 15.80 1.26 7.35
CA SER A 79 16.50 0.01 7.66
C SER A 79 17.36 0.29 8.88
N GLU A 80 17.20 -0.50 9.95
CA GLU A 80 18.17 -0.55 11.06
C GLU A 80 19.55 -1.01 10.56
#